data_AF-A0A431M0V6-F1
#
_entry.id   AF-A0A431M0V6-F1
#
_cell.length_a   1.000
_cell.length_b   1.000
_cell.length_c   1.000
_cell.angle_alpha   90.00
_cell.angle_beta   90.00
_cell.angle_gamma   90.00
#
_symmetry.space_group_name_H-M   'P 1'
#
loop_
_entity.id
_entity.type
_entity.pdbx_description
1 polymer ?
#
loop_
_entity_poly.entity_id
_entity_poly.type
_entity_poly.pdbx_seq_one_letter_code
_entity_poly.pdbx_strand_id
1 'polypeptide(L)' 'MTQDIARDTERDAAAGDNDPFEEGKLARFNHEPRQNPYPEDSEQHARWEAGYKFIEQGLVAV' A
#
# COMPACT_ATOMS: atom_id res chain seq x y z
N MET A 1 0.21 -30.58 27.11
CA MET A 1 -1.17 -30.21 26.74
C MET A 1 -1.23 -28.69 26.75
N THR A 2 -0.39 -28.04 25.94
CA THR A 2 -0.72 -27.56 24.57
C THR A 2 -2.09 -26.91 24.59
N GLN A 3 -2.14 -25.64 24.98
CA GLN A 3 -3.23 -24.76 24.61
C GLN A 3 -2.71 -23.88 23.49
N ASP A 4 -3.36 -24.08 22.36
CA ASP A 4 -3.04 -23.58 21.04
C ASP A 4 -2.99 -22.05 20.98
N ILE A 5 -1.85 -21.60 20.48
CA ILE A 5 -1.50 -20.24 20.10
C ILE A 5 -2.25 -19.94 18.80
N ALA A 6 -3.51 -19.53 18.90
CA ALA A 6 -4.28 -19.06 17.75
C ALA A 6 -5.46 -18.20 18.21
N ARG A 7 -5.20 -17.20 19.06
CA ARG A 7 -6.05 -16.01 19.05
C ARG A 7 -5.40 -15.06 18.09
N ASP A 8 -5.93 -15.09 16.86
CA ASP A 8 -6.07 -13.96 15.98
C ASP A 8 -5.21 -12.79 16.45
N THR A 9 -3.94 -12.85 16.05
CA THR A 9 -3.27 -11.63 15.69
C THR A 9 -4.15 -11.09 14.58
N GLU A 10 -5.09 -10.23 14.97
CA GLU A 10 -5.62 -9.14 14.18
C GLU A 10 -4.39 -8.45 13.61
N ARG A 11 -3.86 -9.06 12.55
CA ARG A 11 -2.88 -8.49 11.66
C ARG A 11 -3.67 -7.55 10.74
N ASP A 12 -4.46 -6.69 11.38
CA ASP A 12 -4.59 -5.28 11.03
C ASP A 12 -3.18 -4.67 11.15
N ALA A 13 -2.26 -5.19 10.34
CA ALA A 13 -1.20 -4.40 9.76
C ALA A 13 -1.89 -3.50 8.74
N ALA A 14 -2.80 -2.64 9.22
CA ALA A 14 -3.03 -1.38 8.56
C ALA A 14 -1.64 -0.74 8.48
N ALA A 15 -1.18 -0.56 7.25
CA ALA A 15 -0.45 0.61 6.79
C ALA A 15 0.09 1.46 7.96
N GLY A 16 1.40 1.40 8.22
CA GLY A 16 2.00 2.20 9.29
C GLY A 16 1.73 3.68 9.05
N ASP A 17 0.68 4.24 9.66
CA ASP A 17 0.22 5.63 9.65
C ASP A 17 0.19 6.38 8.31
N ASN A 18 0.49 5.74 7.18
CA ASN A 18 0.57 6.37 5.88
C ASN A 18 -0.62 5.92 5.04
N ASP A 19 -1.29 6.91 4.44
CA ASP A 19 -2.40 6.66 3.53
C ASP A 19 -1.86 5.87 2.31
N PRO A 20 -2.48 4.74 1.91
CA PRO A 20 -2.07 3.98 0.74
C PRO A 20 -1.88 4.84 -0.51
N PHE A 21 -2.68 5.90 -0.67
CA PHE A 21 -2.53 6.86 -1.76
C PHE A 21 -1.20 7.64 -1.67
N GLU A 22 -0.84 8.14 -0.50
CA GLU A 22 0.44 8.83 -0.27
C GLU A 22 1.62 7.87 -0.47
N GLU A 23 1.50 6.62 -0.01
CA GLU A 23 2.49 5.57 -0.26
C GLU A 23 2.67 5.29 -1.76
N GLY A 24 1.60 5.27 -2.54
CA GLY A 24 1.66 5.11 -4.00
C GLY A 24 2.42 6.24 -4.68
N LYS A 25 2.19 7.50 -4.26
CA LYS A 25 2.94 8.65 -4.78
C LYS A 25 4.42 8.55 -4.45
N LEU A 26 4.74 8.24 -3.18
CA LEU A 26 6.11 8.05 -2.71
C LEU A 26 6.80 6.90 -3.44
N ALA A 27 6.08 5.81 -3.72
CA ALA A 27 6.60 4.67 -4.45
C ALA A 27 7.05 5.03 -5.86
N ARG A 28 6.28 5.86 -6.57
CA ARG A 28 6.69 6.37 -7.88
C ARG A 28 7.85 7.35 -7.78
N PHE A 29 7.83 8.25 -6.79
CA PHE A 29 8.86 9.27 -6.60
C PHE A 29 10.22 8.69 -6.20
N ASN A 30 10.23 7.72 -5.26
CA ASN A 30 11.43 7.06 -4.76
C ASN A 30 11.83 5.83 -5.59
N HIS A 31 10.99 5.41 -6.54
CA HIS A 31 11.12 4.17 -7.30
C HIS A 31 11.08 2.89 -6.42
N GLU A 32 10.59 3.01 -5.18
CA GLU A 32 10.44 1.92 -4.20
C GLU A 32 9.23 2.16 -3.28
N PRO A 33 8.40 1.13 -3.00
CA PRO A 33 8.41 -0.21 -3.58
C PRO A 33 7.99 -0.19 -5.06
N ARG A 34 8.60 -1.05 -5.89
CA ARG A 34 8.27 -1.13 -7.33
C ARG A 34 6.90 -1.76 -7.60
N GLN A 35 6.34 -2.45 -6.60
CA GLN A 35 5.08 -3.18 -6.67
C GLN A 35 4.20 -2.74 -5.52
N ASN A 36 2.89 -2.79 -5.76
CA ASN A 36 1.89 -2.50 -4.76
C ASN A 36 1.96 -3.55 -3.64
N PRO A 37 2.21 -3.17 -2.38
CA PRO A 37 2.33 -4.12 -1.27
C PRO A 37 0.96 -4.65 -0.79
N TYR A 38 -0.15 -4.04 -1.22
CA TYR A 38 -1.49 -4.41 -0.78
C TYR A 38 -2.11 -5.50 -1.68
N PRO A 39 -2.99 -6.37 -1.13
CA PRO A 39 -3.69 -7.40 -1.92
C PRO A 39 -4.50 -6.79 -3.07
N GLU A 40 -4.44 -7.36 -4.28
CA GLU A 40 -5.07 -6.82 -5.51
C GLU A 40 -6.56 -6.50 -5.36
N ASP A 41 -7.31 -7.31 -4.61
CA ASP A 41 -8.75 -7.12 -4.39
C ASP A 41 -9.10 -6.18 -3.22
N SER A 42 -8.11 -5.50 -2.65
CA SER A 42 -8.31 -4.59 -1.51
C SER A 42 -8.49 -3.13 -1.94
N GLU A 43 -9.30 -2.39 -1.17
CA GLU A 43 -9.43 -0.94 -1.37
C GLU A 43 -8.08 -0.22 -1.23
N GLN A 44 -7.20 -0.71 -0.35
CA GLN A 44 -5.85 -0.18 -0.16
C GLN A 44 -5.02 -0.31 -1.43
N HIS A 45 -5.13 -1.43 -2.15
CA HIS A 45 -4.47 -1.62 -3.43
C HIS A 45 -4.93 -0.59 -4.47
N ALA A 46 -6.25 -0.40 -4.61
CA ALA A 46 -6.80 0.59 -5.53
C ALA A 46 -6.34 2.03 -5.20
N ARG A 47 -6.29 2.38 -3.91
CA ARG A 47 -5.80 3.69 -3.44
C ARG A 47 -4.32 3.89 -3.71
N TRP A 48 -3.49 2.89 -3.47
CA TRP A 48 -2.06 2.94 -3.78
C TRP A 48 -1.80 3.08 -5.28
N GLU A 49 -2.50 2.32 -6.11
CA GLU A 49 -2.39 2.47 -7.57
C GLU A 49 -2.79 3.87 -8.05
N ALA A 50 -3.84 4.45 -7.45
CA ALA A 50 -4.27 5.80 -7.79
C ALA A 50 -3.19 6.83 -7.46
N GLY A 51 -2.53 6.71 -6.30
CA GLY A 51 -1.39 7.57 -5.92
C GLY A 51 -0.19 7.40 -6.85
N TYR A 52 0.15 6.17 -7.21
CA TYR A 52 1.24 5.88 -8.14
C TYR A 52 0.99 6.52 -9.52
N LYS A 53 -0.23 6.35 -10.06
CA LYS A 53 -0.65 6.93 -11.35
C LYS A 53 -0.72 8.46 -11.31
N PHE A 54 -1.06 9.05 -10.17
CA PHE A 54 -1.11 10.51 -10.00
C PHE A 54 0.25 11.16 -10.27
N ILE A 55 1.35 10.61 -9.74
CA ILE A 55 2.70 11.11 -10.00
C ILE A 55 3.12 10.82 -11.44
N GLU A 56 2.81 9.64 -11.97
CA GLU A 56 3.11 9.28 -13.36
C GLU A 56 2.47 10.26 -14.36
N GLN A 57 1.19 10.61 -14.17
CA GLN A 57 0.47 11.54 -15.04
C GLN A 57 0.90 13.00 -14.82
N GLY A 58 1.22 13.39 -13.57
CA GLY A 58 1.69 14.74 -13.24
C GLY A 58 3.10 15.05 -13.77
N LEU A 59 3.98 14.06 -13.89
CA LEU A 59 5.33 14.23 -14.44
C LEU A 59 5.37 14.35 -15.98
N VAL A 60 4.34 13.87 -16.68
CA VAL A 60 4.27 13.93 -18.15
C VAL A 60 3.84 15.31 -18.67
N ALA A 61 3.41 16.22 -17.80
CA ALA A 61 2.91 17.55 -18.17
C ALA A 61 4.00 18.63 -18.41
N VAL A 62 5.24 18.25 -18.74
CA VAL A 62 6.35 19.20 -19.02
C VAL A 62 6.83 19.13 -20.46
#